data_AF-A0A519IKF0-F1
#
_entry.id   AF-A0A519IKF0-F1
#
_cell.length_a   1.000
_cell.length_b   1.000
_cell.length_c   1.000
_cell.angle_alpha   90.00
_cell.angle_beta   90.00
_cell.angle_gamma   90.00
#
_symmetry.space_group_name_H-M   'P 1'
#
loop_
_entity.id
_entity.type
_entity.pdbx_description
1 polymer ?
#
loop_
_entity_poly.entity_id
_entity_poly.type
_entity_poly.pdbx_seq_one_letter_code
_entity_poly.pdbx_strand_id
1 'polypeptide(L)'
;MTRQRFRRKPDQYVIAVQLNLDTDGLHFRKWGHDQHAKRGDWLVDNEGEIYTVDAESFAATYREVHRGAWLKITPVWAEQAVAAGRVSTKEGHTQYEAGDWLVSNNEDGSDAYAIKPEKFATLYELDDGDGTPARQD
;
A
#
# COMPACT_ATOMS: atom_id res chain seq x y z
N MET A 1 14.36 -4.57 14.97
CA MET A 1 13.24 -3.71 15.41
C MET A 1 11.96 -4.50 15.16
N THR A 2 10.95 -4.34 16.00
CA THR A 2 9.69 -5.09 15.86
C THR A 2 8.67 -4.20 15.16
N ARG A 3 8.13 -4.64 14.03
CA ARG A 3 7.05 -3.94 13.33
C ARG A 3 5.82 -3.85 14.23
N GLN A 4 5.18 -2.70 14.26
CA GLN A 4 3.91 -2.49 14.96
C GLN A 4 2.75 -2.63 13.98
N ARG A 5 1.58 -3.03 14.49
CA ARG A 5 0.38 -3.23 13.68
C ARG A 5 -0.41 -1.92 13.57
N PHE A 6 -0.81 -1.56 12.35
CA PHE A 6 -1.60 -0.38 12.05
C PHE A 6 -2.79 -0.75 11.17
N ARG A 7 -3.84 0.06 11.22
CA ARG A 7 -4.98 -0.04 10.30
C ARG A 7 -5.11 1.24 9.50
N ARG A 8 -5.55 1.11 8.25
CA ARG A 8 -5.88 2.27 7.41
C ARG A 8 -7.14 2.94 7.98
N LYS A 9 -7.14 4.26 8.07
CA LYS A 9 -8.32 5.00 8.53
C LYS A 9 -9.50 4.80 7.56
N PRO A 10 -10.74 4.71 8.06
CA PRO A 10 -11.89 4.23 7.29
C PRO A 10 -12.35 5.18 6.17
N ASP A 11 -11.97 6.46 6.22
CA ASP A 11 -12.27 7.48 5.23
C ASP A 11 -11.22 7.56 4.09
N GLN A 12 -10.14 6.78 4.19
CA GLN A 12 -8.99 6.85 3.28
C GLN A 12 -9.11 5.85 2.12
N TYR A 13 -10.08 6.05 1.23
CA TYR A 13 -10.21 5.25 0.02
C TYR A 13 -9.17 5.61 -1.04
N VAL A 14 -8.90 4.66 -1.93
CA VAL A 14 -8.16 4.89 -3.18
C VAL A 14 -9.10 4.79 -4.36
N ILE A 15 -8.78 5.46 -5.45
CA ILE A 15 -9.40 5.20 -6.75
C ILE A 15 -8.55 4.20 -7.50
N ALA A 16 -9.15 3.13 -8.01
CA ALA A 16 -8.39 2.10 -8.69
C ALA A 16 -9.13 1.48 -9.87
N VAL A 17 -8.36 1.15 -10.91
CA VAL A 17 -8.82 0.43 -12.09
C VAL A 17 -7.85 -0.70 -12.39
N GLN A 18 -8.38 -1.89 -12.68
CA GLN A 18 -7.57 -3.02 -13.05
C GLN A 18 -7.05 -2.87 -14.48
N LEU A 19 -5.77 -3.19 -14.69
CA LEU A 19 -5.13 -3.29 -16.00
C LEU A 19 -5.58 -4.58 -16.71
N ASN A 20 -6.85 -4.63 -17.11
CA ASN A 20 -7.43 -5.78 -17.82
C ASN A 20 -7.54 -5.51 -19.33
N LEU A 21 -6.44 -5.01 -19.90
CA LEU A 21 -6.25 -4.88 -21.33
C LEU A 21 -5.33 -6.00 -21.83
N ASP A 22 -5.39 -6.29 -23.13
CA ASP A 22 -4.37 -7.11 -23.78
C ASP A 22 -3.13 -6.25 -24.00
N THR A 23 -2.12 -6.42 -23.14
CA THR A 23 -0.92 -5.58 -23.08
C THR A 23 0.23 -6.33 -22.41
N ASP A 24 1.45 -5.99 -22.80
CA ASP A 24 2.67 -6.42 -22.11
C ASP A 24 2.78 -5.80 -20.70
N GLY A 25 2.03 -4.72 -20.43
CA GLY A 25 1.97 -4.06 -19.14
C GLY A 25 2.34 -2.58 -19.20
N LEU A 26 2.68 -2.03 -18.03
CA LEU A 26 3.22 -0.68 -17.87
C LEU A 26 4.67 -0.75 -17.39
N HIS A 27 5.51 0.10 -17.96
CA HIS A 27 6.87 0.35 -17.50
C HIS A 27 7.02 1.85 -17.23
N PHE A 28 7.42 2.21 -16.02
CA PHE A 28 7.54 3.62 -15.61
C PHE A 28 8.59 3.81 -14.52
N ARG A 29 8.95 5.06 -14.23
CA ARG A 29 9.91 5.40 -13.17
C ARG A 29 9.21 6.10 -12.02
N LYS A 30 9.39 5.60 -10.80
CA LYS A 30 8.84 6.20 -9.57
C LYS A 30 9.71 5.82 -8.38
N TRP A 31 9.73 6.68 -7.35
CA TRP A 31 10.50 6.46 -6.11
C TRP A 31 11.97 6.09 -6.34
N GLY A 32 12.60 6.72 -7.33
CA GLY A 32 14.01 6.54 -7.67
C GLY A 32 14.34 5.28 -8.47
N HIS A 33 13.36 4.43 -8.80
CA HIS A 33 13.59 3.16 -9.49
C HIS A 33 12.56 2.90 -10.60
N ASP A 34 12.88 1.93 -11.46
CA ASP A 34 11.95 1.44 -12.47
C ASP A 34 10.90 0.54 -11.83
N GLN A 35 9.66 0.69 -12.30
CA GLN A 35 8.45 0.02 -11.84
C GLN A 35 7.77 -0.65 -13.03
N HIS A 36 7.14 -1.78 -12.74
CA HIS A 36 6.52 -2.65 -13.70
C HIS A 36 5.15 -3.08 -13.19
N ALA A 37 4.16 -3.08 -14.08
CA ALA A 37 2.86 -3.67 -13.81
C ALA A 37 2.43 -4.52 -14.98
N LYS A 38 1.90 -5.70 -14.70
CA LYS A 38 1.43 -6.66 -15.70
C LYS A 38 -0.09 -6.62 -15.82
N ARG A 39 -0.62 -7.29 -16.84
CA ARG A 39 -2.06 -7.54 -16.94
C ARG A 39 -2.60 -8.14 -15.64
N GLY A 40 -3.71 -7.59 -15.16
CA GLY A 40 -4.37 -7.99 -13.92
C GLY A 40 -3.96 -7.17 -12.69
N ASP A 41 -2.82 -6.49 -12.73
CA ASP A 41 -2.44 -5.54 -11.67
C ASP A 41 -3.36 -4.31 -11.71
N TRP A 42 -3.32 -3.51 -10.65
CA TRP A 42 -4.19 -2.36 -10.46
C TRP A 42 -3.42 -1.06 -10.61
N LEU A 43 -3.95 -0.11 -11.39
CA LEU A 43 -3.53 1.28 -11.35
C LEU A 43 -4.31 1.97 -10.23
N VAL A 44 -3.60 2.53 -9.27
CA VAL A 44 -4.14 3.09 -8.03
C VAL A 44 -3.79 4.57 -7.96
N ASP A 45 -4.79 5.40 -7.67
CA ASP A 45 -4.67 6.80 -7.31
C ASP A 45 -5.04 6.96 -5.83
N ASN A 46 -4.05 7.36 -5.02
CA ASN A 46 -4.19 7.61 -3.59
C ASN A 46 -4.03 9.11 -3.28
N GLU A 47 -5.04 9.90 -3.67
CA GLU A 47 -5.07 11.37 -3.56
C GLU A 47 -3.97 12.06 -4.39
N GLY A 48 -3.85 11.68 -5.66
CA GLY A 48 -2.87 12.21 -6.61
C GLY A 48 -1.54 11.46 -6.60
N GLU A 49 -1.27 10.60 -5.62
CA GLU A 49 -0.14 9.68 -5.69
C GLU A 49 -0.53 8.41 -6.47
N ILE A 50 -0.14 8.38 -7.74
CA ILE A 50 -0.45 7.28 -8.65
C ILE A 50 0.67 6.23 -8.64
N TYR A 51 0.30 4.97 -8.47
CA TYR A 51 1.18 3.80 -8.48
C TYR A 51 0.41 2.54 -8.91
N THR A 52 1.09 1.40 -8.95
CA THR A 52 0.48 0.12 -9.28
C THR A 52 0.56 -0.85 -8.11
N VAL A 53 -0.41 -1.76 -8.02
CA VAL A 53 -0.45 -2.83 -7.00
C VAL A 53 -0.70 -4.16 -7.69
N ASP A 54 0.10 -5.17 -7.35
CA ASP A 54 -0.07 -6.54 -7.80
C ASP A 54 -1.50 -7.07 -7.59
N ALA A 55 -1.99 -7.83 -8.56
CA ALA A 55 -3.35 -8.36 -8.57
C ALA A 55 -3.77 -9.08 -7.28
N GLU A 56 -2.90 -9.97 -6.78
CA GLU A 56 -3.20 -10.79 -5.59
C GLU A 56 -3.17 -9.95 -4.32
N SER A 57 -2.17 -9.06 -4.20
CA SER A 57 -2.08 -8.13 -3.07
C SER A 57 -3.29 -7.20 -3.01
N PHE A 58 -3.74 -6.69 -4.16
CA PHE A 58 -4.93 -5.84 -4.20
C PHE A 58 -6.19 -6.61 -3.78
N ALA A 59 -6.41 -7.80 -4.35
CA ALA A 59 -7.57 -8.63 -4.02
C ALA A 59 -7.60 -9.08 -2.55
N ALA A 60 -6.43 -9.32 -1.95
CA ALA A 60 -6.33 -9.74 -0.54
C ALA A 60 -6.54 -8.58 0.45
N THR A 61 -6.22 -7.34 0.05
CA THR A 61 -6.14 -6.22 0.99
C THR A 61 -7.20 -5.13 0.79
N TYR A 62 -7.87 -5.08 -0.37
CA TYR A 62 -8.86 -4.04 -0.68
C TYR A 62 -10.27 -4.60 -0.88
N ARG A 63 -11.26 -3.78 -0.53
CA ARG A 63 -12.68 -4.02 -0.81
C ARG A 63 -13.29 -2.81 -1.51
N GLU A 64 -14.04 -3.05 -2.57
CA GLU A 64 -14.77 -2.00 -3.27
C GLU A 64 -15.91 -1.48 -2.39
N VAL A 65 -16.02 -0.16 -2.27
CA VAL A 65 -17.10 0.52 -1.55
C VAL A 65 -18.07 1.22 -2.51
N HIS A 66 -17.55 1.74 -3.61
CA HIS A 66 -18.30 2.28 -4.74
C HIS A 66 -17.50 1.99 -6.00
N ARG A 67 -18.12 2.10 -7.19
CA ARG A 67 -17.44 1.77 -8.44
C ARG A 67 -16.12 2.54 -8.57
N GLY A 68 -15.00 1.80 -8.59
CA GLY A 68 -13.66 2.36 -8.70
C GLY A 68 -13.09 2.97 -7.42
N ALA A 69 -13.80 2.92 -6.29
CA ALA A 69 -13.35 3.39 -4.98
C ALA A 69 -13.20 2.23 -3.99
N TRP A 70 -12.02 2.12 -3.38
CA TRP A 70 -11.60 0.93 -2.65
C TRP A 70 -11.02 1.30 -1.28
N LEU A 71 -11.41 0.56 -0.25
CA LEU A 71 -10.84 0.67 1.08
C LEU A 71 -9.88 -0.48 1.33
N LYS A 72 -8.72 -0.16 1.94
CA LYS A 72 -7.85 -1.20 2.49
C LYS A 72 -8.47 -1.73 3.78
N ILE A 73 -8.77 -3.03 3.80
CA ILE A 73 -9.52 -3.69 4.89
C ILE A 73 -8.65 -4.53 5.80
N THR A 74 -7.39 -4.76 5.44
CA THR A 74 -6.43 -5.51 6.27
C THR A 74 -5.53 -4.55 7.05
N PRO A 75 -5.05 -4.96 8.23
CA PRO A 75 -3.97 -4.26 8.91
C PRO A 75 -2.68 -4.29 8.07
N VAL A 76 -1.73 -3.46 8.47
CA VAL A 76 -0.36 -3.44 7.98
C VAL A 76 0.61 -3.50 9.16
N TRP A 77 1.84 -3.95 8.91
CA TRP A 77 2.90 -3.97 9.90
C TRP A 77 3.98 -2.98 9.48
N ALA A 78 4.26 -2.02 10.34
CA ALA A 78 5.14 -0.91 10.00
C ALA A 78 6.22 -0.66 11.04
N GLU A 79 7.39 -0.25 10.56
CA GLU A 79 8.51 0.25 11.37
C GLU A 79 9.13 1.48 10.72
N GLN A 80 9.71 2.36 11.52
CA GLN A 80 10.41 3.53 11.01
C GLN A 80 11.85 3.15 10.61
N ALA A 81 12.27 3.54 9.41
CA ALA A 81 13.61 3.30 8.91
C ALA A 81 14.63 4.12 9.71
N VAL A 82 15.70 3.48 10.18
CA VAL A 82 16.79 4.16 10.92
C VAL A 82 17.92 4.67 10.02
N ALA A 83 17.94 4.21 8.77
CA ALA A 83 18.94 4.56 7.76
C ALA A 83 18.29 4.52 6.38
N ALA A 84 18.89 5.21 5.42
CA ALA A 84 18.47 5.16 4.03
C ALA A 84 18.69 3.76 3.42
N GLY A 85 17.86 3.41 2.43
CA GLY A 85 17.92 2.11 1.79
C GLY A 85 16.92 1.95 0.65
N ARG A 86 16.65 0.69 0.30
CA ARG A 86 15.64 0.31 -0.69
C ARG A 86 14.93 -0.95 -0.27
N VAL A 87 13.63 -1.03 -0.56
CA VAL A 87 12.80 -2.21 -0.34
C VAL A 87 12.34 -2.77 -1.68
N SER A 88 12.43 -4.10 -1.82
CA SER A 88 11.86 -4.79 -2.98
C SER A 88 10.35 -4.90 -2.80
N THR A 89 9.64 -4.49 -3.84
CA THR A 89 8.18 -4.58 -3.99
C THR A 89 7.85 -5.63 -5.04
N LYS A 90 6.58 -5.98 -5.24
CA LYS A 90 6.20 -6.88 -6.34
C LYS A 90 6.36 -6.22 -7.72
N GLU A 91 6.38 -4.90 -7.75
CA GLU A 91 6.42 -4.05 -8.95
C GLU A 91 7.84 -3.59 -9.31
N GLY A 92 8.77 -3.65 -8.36
CA GLY A 92 10.12 -3.11 -8.50
C GLY A 92 10.78 -2.80 -7.15
N HIS A 93 11.30 -1.59 -6.99
CA HIS A 93 11.93 -1.17 -5.74
C HIS A 93 11.49 0.23 -5.31
N THR A 94 11.34 0.44 -4.01
CA THR A 94 11.10 1.77 -3.44
C THR A 94 12.32 2.21 -2.66
N GLN A 95 12.93 3.34 -3.01
CA GLN A 95 13.98 3.96 -2.20
C GLN A 95 13.36 4.70 -1.01
N TYR A 96 14.06 4.69 0.12
CA TYR A 96 13.64 5.37 1.34
C TYR A 96 14.81 5.96 2.10
N GLU A 97 14.52 6.97 2.91
CA GLU A 97 15.47 7.65 3.78
C GLU A 97 15.29 7.25 5.24
N ALA A 98 16.26 7.60 6.09
CA ALA A 98 16.05 7.54 7.54
C ALA A 98 14.85 8.40 7.92
N GLY A 99 13.96 7.85 8.75
CA GLY A 99 12.72 8.48 9.18
C GLY A 99 11.48 8.07 8.37
N ASP A 100 11.64 7.56 7.14
CA ASP A 100 10.51 7.02 6.36
C ASP A 100 9.94 5.75 7.03
N TRP A 101 8.71 5.38 6.68
CA TRP A 101 8.10 4.16 7.18
C TRP A 101 8.26 3.01 6.19
N LEU A 102 8.72 1.87 6.69
CA LEU A 102 8.68 0.58 6.01
C LEU A 102 7.40 -0.13 6.41
N VAL A 103 6.52 -0.38 5.45
CA VAL A 103 5.19 -0.95 5.67
C VAL A 103 5.07 -2.25 4.90
N SER A 104 4.58 -3.29 5.57
CA SER A 104 4.36 -4.63 5.02
C SER A 104 2.88 -4.99 5.13
N ASN A 105 2.31 -5.59 4.09
CA ASN A 105 0.96 -6.15 4.17
C ASN A 105 0.90 -7.40 5.06
N ASN A 106 2.03 -8.08 5.23
CA ASN A 106 2.15 -9.30 6.04
C ASN A 106 3.00 -9.07 7.29
N GLU A 107 2.67 -9.77 8.38
CA GLU A 107 3.38 -9.70 9.67
C GLU A 107 4.85 -10.13 9.60
N ASP A 108 5.15 -11.09 8.72
CA ASP A 108 6.51 -11.58 8.47
C ASP A 108 7.41 -10.56 7.75
N GLY A 109 6.87 -9.40 7.38
CA GLY A 109 7.57 -8.33 6.70
C GLY A 109 7.53 -8.44 5.17
N SER A 110 6.91 -9.46 4.60
CA SER A 110 6.74 -9.59 3.15
C SER A 110 5.67 -8.64 2.59
N ASP A 111 5.68 -8.47 1.26
CA ASP A 111 4.81 -7.53 0.54
C ASP A 111 4.95 -6.10 1.10
N ALA A 112 6.18 -5.60 1.01
CA ALA A 112 6.63 -4.38 1.67
C ALA A 112 6.82 -3.22 0.69
N TYR A 113 6.57 -2.00 1.18
CA TYR A 113 6.77 -0.74 0.49
C TYR A 113 7.23 0.33 1.48
N ALA A 114 7.72 1.46 0.97
CA ALA A 114 8.10 2.59 1.81
C ALA A 114 7.16 3.78 1.59
N ILE A 115 6.94 4.56 2.64
CA ILE A 115 6.03 5.72 2.63
C ILE A 115 6.58 6.84 3.52
N LYS A 116 6.37 8.08 3.10
CA LYS A 116 6.79 9.26 3.86
C LYS A 116 6.03 9.41 5.18
N PRO A 117 6.68 9.94 6.24
CA PRO A 117 6.07 10.07 7.57
C PRO A 117 4.73 10.80 7.58
N GLU A 118 4.64 11.88 6.81
CA GLU A 118 3.45 12.73 6.76
C GLU A 118 2.28 11.97 6.15
N LYS A 119 2.51 11.26 5.03
CA LYS A 119 1.47 10.44 4.40
C LYS A 119 1.12 9.24 5.26
N PHE A 120 2.09 8.61 5.94
CA PHE A 120 1.80 7.52 6.88
C PHE A 120 0.85 7.97 7.99
N ALA A 121 1.14 9.11 8.63
CA ALA A 121 0.31 9.69 9.69
C ALA A 121 -1.10 10.09 9.20
N THR A 122 -1.25 10.51 7.95
CA THR A 122 -2.56 10.75 7.33
C THR A 122 -3.34 9.45 7.19
N LEU A 123 -2.71 8.41 6.64
CA LEU A 123 -3.39 7.20 6.20
C LEU A 123 -3.67 6.18 7.31
N TYR A 124 -2.79 6.10 8.32
CA TYR A 124 -2.77 5.00 9.27
C TYR A 124 -2.92 5.47 10.71
N GLU A 125 -3.46 4.58 11.54
CA GLU A 125 -3.51 4.68 12.99
C GLU A 125 -3.13 3.35 13.62
N LEU A 126 -2.61 3.38 14.85
CA LEU A 126 -2.21 2.18 15.58
C LEU A 126 -3.43 1.25 15.73
N ASP A 127 -3.23 -0.04 15.49
CA ASP A 127 -4.26 -1.06 15.65
C ASP A 127 -3.96 -1.88 16.90
N ASP A 128 -4.57 -1.46 18.02
CA ASP A 128 -4.41 -2.10 19.34
C ASP A 128 -5.06 -3.50 19.41
N GLY A 129 -5.71 -3.99 18.34
CA GLY A 129 -6.26 -5.34 18.26
C GLY A 129 -7.63 -5.53 18.93
N ASP A 130 -8.15 -4.53 19.65
CA ASP A 130 -9.45 -4.54 20.32
C ASP A 130 -10.63 -4.26 19.36
N GLY A 131 -10.64 -4.93 18.21
CA GLY A 131 -11.60 -4.77 17.12
C GLY A 131 -13.07 -4.76 17.59
N THR A 132 -13.57 -3.58 17.93
CA THR A 132 -15.00 -3.30 17.95
C THR A 132 -15.35 -2.97 16.50
N PRO A 133 -16.08 -3.83 15.77
CA PRO A 133 -16.52 -3.48 14.43
C PRO A 133 -17.39 -2.22 14.55
N ALA A 134 -17.14 -1.24 13.69
CA ALA A 134 -18.04 -0.10 13.54
C ALA A 134 -19.46 -0.64 13.37
N ARG A 135 -20.36 -0.31 14.30
CA ARG A 135 -21.79 -0.60 14.15
C ARG A 135 -22.22 0.03 12.83
N GLN A 136 -22.75 -0.80 11.94
CA GLN A 136 -23.52 -0.33 10.80
C GLN A 136 -24.91 -0.04 11.36
N ASP A 137 -25.25 1.24 11.46
CA ASP A 137 -26.61 1.73 11.68
C ASP A 137 -27.36 1.79 10.35
#